data_AF-A0A1M7B839-F1
#
_entry.id   AF-A0A1M7B839-F1
#
_cell.length_a   1.000
_cell.length_b   1.000
_cell.length_c   1.000
_cell.angle_alpha   90.00
_cell.angle_beta   90.00
_cell.angle_gamma   90.00
#
_symmetry.space_group_name_H-M   'P 1'
#
loop_
_entity.id
_entity.type
_entity.pdbx_description
1 polymer ?
#
loop_
_entity_poly.entity_id
_entity_poly.type
_entity_poly.pdbx_seq_one_letter_code
_entity_poly.pdbx_strand_id
1 'polypeptide(L)'
;MQVQNKEMNSGNKLNRIMKLINYFKKKSKESCTSAEEVHEKTAQDTCEACKVIGAMIAEKRIKEIVLQELVDMEELSLFAANCQPKDFGYWIERGNHYTMNAYLKCSRCNKYYYVGYCLYGSPIIKEVTKADAYERAARLEWGYLGGYYEERKQ
;
A
#
# COMPACT_ATOMS: atom_id res chain seq x y z
N MET A 1 -7.02 36.51 -1.51
CA MET A 1 -7.00 35.81 -0.20
C MET A 1 -7.33 34.33 -0.41
N GLN A 2 -6.34 33.45 -0.52
CA GLN A 2 -6.57 31.99 -0.54
C GLN A 2 -5.39 31.29 0.15
N VAL A 3 -5.31 31.43 1.48
CA VAL A 3 -4.28 30.76 2.29
C VAL A 3 -4.92 30.27 3.60
N GLN A 4 -5.99 29.48 3.56
CA GLN A 4 -6.56 28.90 4.79
C GLN A 4 -7.10 27.46 4.69
N ASN A 5 -7.04 26.78 3.54
CA ASN A 5 -7.63 25.43 3.41
C ASN A 5 -6.66 24.24 3.46
N LYS A 6 -5.34 24.46 3.64
CA LYS A 6 -4.36 23.35 3.70
C LYS A 6 -4.11 22.81 5.12
N GLU A 7 -4.34 23.59 6.17
CA GLU A 7 -3.98 23.20 7.54
C GLU A 7 -5.08 22.39 8.27
N MET A 8 -6.35 22.58 7.91
CA MET A 8 -7.47 21.83 8.53
C MET A 8 -7.52 20.34 8.12
N ASN A 9 -6.88 19.97 7.00
CA ASN A 9 -6.93 18.61 6.47
C ASN A 9 -5.81 17.70 7.01
N SER A 10 -4.68 18.29 7.43
CA SER A 10 -3.52 17.54 7.94
C SER A 10 -3.75 16.97 9.35
N GLY A 11 -4.43 17.70 10.23
CA GLY A 11 -4.77 17.24 11.58
C GLY A 11 -5.74 16.07 11.61
N ASN A 12 -6.70 16.03 10.67
CA ASN A 12 -7.66 14.93 10.56
C ASN A 12 -7.00 13.67 9.94
N LYS A 13 -6.09 13.87 8.98
CA LYS A 13 -5.26 12.83 8.36
C LYS A 13 -4.33 12.14 9.36
N LEU A 14 -3.58 12.92 10.15
CA LEU A 14 -2.72 12.39 11.22
C LEU A 14 -3.53 11.59 12.26
N ASN A 15 -4.70 12.07 12.65
CA ASN A 15 -5.59 11.35 13.58
C ASN A 15 -6.13 10.03 13.00
N ARG A 16 -6.48 9.97 11.70
CA ARG A 16 -6.90 8.72 11.04
C ARG A 16 -5.76 7.73 10.92
N ILE A 17 -4.56 8.19 10.56
CA ILE A 17 -3.36 7.35 10.56
C ILE A 17 -3.10 6.82 11.97
N MET A 18 -3.08 7.68 12.99
CA MET A 18 -2.87 7.26 14.39
C MET A 18 -3.92 6.26 14.88
N LYS A 19 -5.19 6.38 14.45
CA LYS A 19 -6.24 5.37 14.74
C LYS A 19 -5.93 4.02 14.09
N LEU A 20 -5.50 4.01 12.84
CA LEU A 20 -5.05 2.78 12.17
C LEU A 20 -3.88 2.18 12.93
N ILE A 21 -2.83 2.96 13.22
CA ILE A 21 -1.67 2.51 14.01
C ILE A 21 -2.11 1.87 15.33
N ASN A 22 -2.98 2.52 16.08
CA ASN A 22 -3.44 2.02 17.37
C ASN A 22 -4.24 0.72 17.24
N TYR A 23 -5.02 0.56 16.17
CA TYR A 23 -5.68 -0.70 15.85
C TYR A 23 -4.67 -1.84 15.60
N PHE A 24 -3.57 -1.58 14.88
CA PHE A 24 -2.52 -2.57 14.65
C PHE A 24 -1.69 -2.87 15.92
N LYS A 25 -1.31 -1.85 16.70
CA LYS A 25 -0.58 -2.01 17.98
C LYS A 25 -1.37 -2.78 19.03
N LYS A 26 -2.70 -2.62 19.06
CA LYS A 26 -3.56 -3.35 20.01
C LYS A 26 -3.64 -4.84 19.66
N LYS A 27 -3.56 -5.19 18.38
CA LYS A 27 -3.64 -6.58 17.90
C LYS A 27 -2.32 -7.35 18.01
N SER A 28 -1.18 -6.66 18.01
CA SER A 28 0.15 -7.30 18.16
C SER A 28 0.50 -7.64 19.62
N LYS A 29 -0.30 -7.19 20.60
CA LYS A 29 -0.08 -7.47 22.04
C LYS A 29 -0.80 -8.73 22.55
N GLU A 30 -1.58 -9.41 21.71
CA GLU A 30 -2.31 -10.64 22.11
C GLU A 30 -1.57 -11.94 21.78
N SER A 31 -0.34 -11.89 21.24
CA SER A 31 0.46 -13.11 21.09
C SER A 31 1.96 -12.86 21.24
N CYS A 32 2.55 -13.63 22.16
CA CYS A 32 3.97 -13.96 22.33
C CYS A 32 4.82 -13.03 23.22
N THR A 33 5.12 -13.59 24.39
CA THR A 33 6.22 -13.28 25.31
C THR A 33 7.59 -13.71 24.75
N SER A 34 8.63 -13.11 25.35
CA SER A 34 10.08 -13.39 25.37
C SER A 34 10.98 -12.98 24.20
N ALA A 35 11.79 -11.95 24.51
CA ALA A 35 13.23 -11.74 24.34
C ALA A 35 13.99 -12.36 23.14
N GLU A 36 14.73 -11.54 22.39
CA GLU A 36 16.20 -11.38 22.48
C GLU A 36 16.70 -10.37 21.44
N GLU A 37 17.69 -9.56 21.84
CA GLU A 37 18.31 -8.48 21.07
C GLU A 37 19.28 -9.04 20.01
N VAL A 38 19.13 -8.64 18.73
CA VAL A 38 20.16 -8.84 17.72
C VAL A 38 20.16 -7.71 16.66
N HIS A 39 21.30 -7.03 16.60
CA HIS A 39 21.91 -6.25 15.51
C HIS A 39 21.21 -4.99 14.93
N GLU A 40 21.79 -3.87 15.38
CA GLU A 40 21.76 -2.53 14.83
C GLU A 40 22.27 -2.48 13.37
N LYS A 41 21.31 -2.42 12.43
CA LYS A 41 21.48 -1.74 11.15
C LYS A 41 20.61 -0.51 11.20
N THR A 42 21.24 0.66 11.05
CA THR A 42 20.65 1.99 11.07
C THR A 42 19.19 1.98 10.62
N ALA A 43 18.28 2.15 11.58
CA ALA A 43 16.86 2.29 11.34
C ALA A 43 16.64 3.57 10.55
N GLN A 44 16.76 3.47 9.23
CA GLN A 44 16.25 4.46 8.30
C GLN A 44 14.80 4.68 8.72
N ASP A 45 14.49 5.87 9.23
CA ASP A 45 13.20 6.19 9.83
C ASP A 45 12.10 5.88 8.81
N THR A 46 11.51 4.68 8.92
CA THR A 46 10.52 4.21 7.95
C THR A 46 9.24 4.96 8.23
N CYS A 47 8.67 5.59 7.20
CA CYS A 47 7.43 6.32 7.39
C CYS A 47 6.31 5.37 7.82
N GLU A 48 5.27 5.93 8.42
CA GLU A 48 4.20 5.11 9.00
C GLU A 48 3.48 4.24 7.96
N ALA A 49 3.28 4.75 6.74
CA ALA A 49 2.70 3.96 5.66
C ALA A 49 3.57 2.74 5.30
N CYS A 50 4.90 2.90 5.28
CA CYS A 50 5.83 1.80 5.07
C CYS A 50 5.79 0.79 6.22
N LYS A 51 5.59 1.23 7.47
CA LYS A 51 5.41 0.32 8.62
C LYS A 51 4.11 -0.48 8.50
N VAL A 52 3.01 0.18 8.12
CA VAL A 52 1.72 -0.47 7.89
C VAL A 52 1.82 -1.51 6.78
N ILE A 53 2.44 -1.19 5.64
CA ILE A 53 2.69 -2.17 4.58
C ILE A 53 3.64 -3.28 5.06
N GLY A 54 4.70 -2.94 5.79
CA GLY A 54 5.64 -3.90 6.35
C GLY A 54 4.93 -4.95 7.23
N ALA A 55 3.95 -4.52 8.03
CA ALA A 55 3.12 -5.44 8.81
C ALA A 55 2.26 -6.35 7.91
N MET A 56 1.66 -5.82 6.84
CA MET A 56 0.92 -6.64 5.86
C MET A 56 1.81 -7.67 5.15
N ILE A 57 3.05 -7.29 4.81
CA ILE A 57 4.06 -8.20 4.23
C ILE A 57 4.42 -9.30 5.22
N ALA A 58 4.72 -8.94 6.47
CA ALA A 58 5.07 -9.90 7.51
C ALA A 58 3.92 -10.88 7.81
N GLU A 59 2.68 -10.38 7.87
CA GLU A 59 1.47 -11.20 8.04
C GLU A 59 1.08 -11.98 6.76
N LYS A 60 1.69 -11.70 5.60
CA LYS A 60 1.27 -12.18 4.28
C LYS A 60 -0.23 -12.00 4.03
N ARG A 61 -0.78 -10.89 4.52
CA ARG A 61 -2.22 -10.62 4.51
C ARG A 61 -2.47 -9.18 4.14
N ILE A 62 -3.16 -9.00 3.02
CA ILE A 62 -3.54 -7.68 2.53
C ILE A 62 -4.84 -7.26 3.23
N LYS A 63 -4.93 -5.97 3.55
CA LYS A 63 -6.14 -5.33 4.04
C LYS A 63 -6.51 -4.26 3.03
N GLU A 64 -7.35 -4.61 2.07
CA GLU A 64 -7.72 -3.80 0.89
C GLU A 64 -8.20 -2.42 1.29
N ILE A 65 -9.05 -2.35 2.32
CA ILE A 65 -9.59 -1.09 2.84
C ILE A 65 -8.49 -0.20 3.40
N VAL A 66 -7.55 -0.75 4.17
CA VAL A 66 -6.42 0.03 4.72
C VAL A 66 -5.50 0.49 3.58
N LEU A 67 -5.28 -0.37 2.59
CA LEU A 67 -4.47 -0.03 1.42
C LEU A 67 -5.11 1.11 0.62
N GLN A 68 -6.43 1.07 0.42
CA GLN A 68 -7.19 2.14 -0.19
C GLN A 68 -7.09 3.43 0.62
N GLU A 69 -7.26 3.37 1.95
CA GLU A 69 -7.16 4.56 2.80
C GLU A 69 -5.79 5.23 2.70
N LEU A 70 -4.70 4.44 2.61
CA LEU A 70 -3.37 4.99 2.40
C LEU A 70 -3.21 5.67 1.02
N VAL A 71 -3.90 5.16 -0.01
CA VAL A 71 -3.96 5.78 -1.34
C VAL A 71 -4.80 7.06 -1.32
N ASP A 72 -5.97 7.04 -0.71
CA ASP A 72 -6.86 8.20 -0.57
C ASP A 72 -6.22 9.32 0.27
N MET A 73 -5.36 8.93 1.22
CA MET A 73 -4.52 9.83 1.99
C MET A 73 -3.24 10.24 1.24
N GLU A 74 -2.99 9.83 0.01
CA GLU A 74 -1.76 10.15 -0.75
C GLU A 74 -0.45 9.75 -0.03
N GLU A 75 -0.51 8.90 1.00
CA GLU A 75 0.68 8.34 1.66
C GLU A 75 1.29 7.24 0.78
N LEU A 76 0.44 6.61 -0.02
CA LEU A 76 0.80 5.80 -1.18
C LEU A 76 0.18 6.42 -2.43
N SER A 77 0.87 6.32 -3.56
CA SER A 77 0.27 6.52 -4.87
C SER A 77 0.15 5.20 -5.61
N LEU A 78 -0.92 5.04 -6.39
CA LEU A 78 -1.02 3.99 -7.39
C LEU A 78 -0.03 4.34 -8.50
N PHE A 79 1.09 3.61 -8.54
CA PHE A 79 2.07 3.76 -9.60
C PHE A 79 1.54 3.17 -10.89
N ALA A 80 1.09 1.92 -10.86
CA ALA A 80 0.43 1.24 -11.97
C ALA A 80 -0.47 0.14 -11.43
N ALA A 81 -1.74 0.09 -11.83
CA ALA A 81 -2.69 -0.88 -11.32
C ALA A 81 -3.79 -1.23 -12.31
N ASN A 82 -4.29 -2.45 -12.18
CA ASN A 82 -5.45 -2.90 -12.93
C ASN A 82 -6.75 -2.20 -12.45
N CYS A 83 -6.94 -2.08 -11.12
CA CYS A 83 -8.04 -1.33 -10.50
C CYS A 83 -7.64 -0.77 -9.12
N GLN A 84 -8.57 -0.05 -8.47
CA GLN A 84 -8.37 0.47 -7.11
C GLN A 84 -8.32 -0.68 -6.08
N PRO A 85 -7.50 -0.56 -5.01
CA PRO A 85 -7.41 -1.58 -3.95
C PRO A 85 -8.75 -2.03 -3.36
N LYS A 86 -9.66 -1.09 -3.09
CA LYS A 86 -10.98 -1.40 -2.51
C LYS A 86 -11.85 -2.31 -3.40
N ASP A 87 -11.57 -2.36 -4.70
CA ASP A 87 -12.36 -3.10 -5.66
C ASP A 87 -11.84 -4.54 -5.87
N PHE A 88 -10.67 -4.90 -5.32
CA PHE A 88 -10.05 -6.21 -5.53
C PHE A 88 -10.97 -7.36 -5.14
N GLY A 89 -11.53 -7.33 -3.92
CA GLY A 89 -12.42 -8.39 -3.44
C GLY A 89 -13.68 -8.52 -4.31
N TYR A 90 -14.32 -7.38 -4.62
CA TYR A 90 -15.54 -7.34 -5.41
C TYR A 90 -15.37 -7.96 -6.81
N TRP A 91 -14.29 -7.63 -7.51
CA TRP A 91 -14.07 -8.13 -8.87
C TRP A 91 -13.62 -9.59 -8.91
N ILE A 92 -12.86 -10.03 -7.90
CA ILE A 92 -12.44 -11.43 -7.74
C ILE A 92 -13.66 -12.31 -7.45
N GLU A 93 -14.51 -11.93 -6.48
CA GLU A 93 -15.71 -12.69 -6.12
C GLU A 93 -16.68 -12.89 -7.29
N ARG A 94 -16.74 -11.91 -8.19
CA ARG A 94 -17.59 -11.98 -9.40
C ARG A 94 -16.96 -12.74 -10.57
N GLY A 95 -15.70 -13.16 -10.46
CA GLY A 95 -14.98 -13.85 -11.53
C GLY A 95 -14.71 -12.98 -12.77
N ASN A 96 -14.90 -11.66 -12.66
CA ASN A 96 -14.69 -10.73 -13.78
C ASN A 96 -13.21 -10.45 -14.01
N HIS A 97 -12.41 -10.48 -12.94
CA HIS A 97 -10.97 -10.28 -12.98
C HIS A 97 -10.28 -11.52 -12.40
N TYR A 98 -9.61 -12.30 -13.25
CA TYR A 98 -8.91 -13.50 -12.81
C TYR A 98 -7.62 -13.21 -12.04
N THR A 99 -6.96 -12.09 -12.36
CA THR A 99 -5.71 -11.64 -11.73
C THR A 99 -5.71 -10.12 -11.55
N MET A 100 -5.47 -9.61 -10.34
CA MET A 100 -5.41 -8.17 -10.07
C MET A 100 -4.02 -7.81 -9.59
N ASN A 101 -3.39 -6.84 -10.23
CA ASN A 101 -2.04 -6.37 -9.96
C ASN A 101 -2.08 -4.88 -9.65
N ALA A 102 -1.39 -4.48 -8.59
CA ALA A 102 -1.13 -3.09 -8.28
C ALA A 102 0.31 -2.91 -7.81
N TYR A 103 0.97 -1.93 -8.42
CA TYR A 103 2.24 -1.38 -8.02
C TYR A 103 1.97 -0.05 -7.31
N LEU A 104 2.39 0.04 -6.06
CA LEU A 104 2.21 1.21 -5.22
C LEU A 104 3.57 1.85 -4.97
N LYS A 105 3.60 3.17 -4.90
CA LYS A 105 4.79 3.93 -4.51
C LYS A 105 4.49 4.67 -3.21
N CYS A 106 5.37 4.54 -2.23
CA CYS A 106 5.31 5.40 -1.05
C CYS A 106 5.71 6.82 -1.42
N SER A 107 4.84 7.79 -1.12
CA SER A 107 5.05 9.20 -1.44
C SER A 107 6.21 9.83 -0.65
N ARG A 108 6.56 9.26 0.52
CA ARG A 108 7.63 9.78 1.40
C ARG A 108 8.96 9.06 1.19
N CYS A 109 8.94 7.73 1.23
CA CYS A 109 10.15 6.92 1.22
C CYS A 109 10.60 6.52 -0.20
N ASN A 110 9.79 6.78 -1.24
CA ASN A 110 10.02 6.32 -2.61
C ASN A 110 10.20 4.80 -2.76
N LYS A 111 9.76 4.02 -1.78
CA LYS A 111 9.70 2.55 -1.87
C LYS A 111 8.56 2.12 -2.77
N TYR A 112 8.74 0.98 -3.45
CA TYR A 112 7.72 0.39 -4.31
C TYR A 112 7.23 -0.92 -3.72
N TYR A 113 5.94 -1.16 -3.86
CA TYR A 113 5.27 -2.37 -3.37
C TYR A 113 4.44 -2.98 -4.47
N TYR A 114 4.46 -4.30 -4.55
CA TYR A 114 3.56 -5.07 -5.40
C TYR A 114 2.48 -5.71 -4.55
N VAL A 115 1.24 -5.61 -5.02
CA VAL A 115 0.06 -6.27 -4.49
C VAL A 115 -0.61 -7.04 -5.61
N GLY A 116 -0.80 -8.34 -5.41
CA GLY A 116 -1.33 -9.26 -6.40
C GLY A 116 -2.45 -10.12 -5.84
N TYR A 117 -3.54 -10.25 -6.58
CA TYR A 117 -4.61 -11.23 -6.32
C TYR A 117 -4.74 -12.15 -7.52
N CYS A 118 -5.04 -13.40 -7.25
CA CYS A 118 -5.43 -14.37 -8.27
C CYS A 118 -6.66 -15.09 -7.73
N LEU A 119 -7.69 -15.29 -8.56
CA LEU A 119 -8.91 -15.99 -8.17
C LEU A 119 -8.63 -17.36 -7.52
N TYR A 120 -7.55 -18.03 -7.94
CA TYR A 120 -7.16 -19.36 -7.47
C TYR A 120 -5.88 -19.35 -6.62
N GLY A 121 -5.34 -18.18 -6.31
CA GLY A 121 -4.04 -18.05 -5.65
C GLY A 121 -4.12 -17.28 -4.34
N SER A 122 -3.16 -17.53 -3.45
CA SER A 122 -2.99 -16.70 -2.28
C SER A 122 -2.60 -15.28 -2.70
N PRO A 123 -3.20 -14.23 -2.09
CA PRO A 123 -2.79 -12.87 -2.36
C PRO A 123 -1.31 -12.65 -2.02
N ILE A 124 -0.64 -11.83 -2.82
CA ILE A 124 0.79 -11.54 -2.71
C ILE A 124 0.97 -10.07 -2.36
N ILE A 125 1.75 -9.79 -1.33
CA ILE A 125 2.23 -8.44 -1.03
C ILE A 125 3.72 -8.48 -0.73
N LYS A 126 4.50 -7.62 -1.38
CA LYS A 126 5.96 -7.54 -1.21
C LYS A 126 6.53 -6.19 -1.61
N GLU A 127 7.67 -5.83 -1.02
CA GLU A 127 8.51 -4.74 -1.52
C GLU A 127 9.17 -5.17 -2.85
N VAL A 128 9.25 -4.25 -3.80
CA VAL A 128 9.89 -4.47 -5.11
C VAL A 128 10.80 -3.30 -5.45
N THR A 129 11.74 -3.50 -6.37
CA THR A 129 12.59 -2.39 -6.82
C THR A 129 11.81 -1.45 -7.74
N LYS A 130 12.30 -0.21 -7.89
CA LYS A 130 11.78 0.72 -8.90
C LYS A 130 11.86 0.12 -10.30
N ALA A 131 12.96 -0.55 -10.64
CA ALA A 131 13.15 -1.15 -11.95
C ALA A 131 12.08 -2.22 -12.23
N ASP A 132 11.84 -3.12 -11.28
CA ASP A 132 10.81 -4.16 -11.40
C ASP A 132 9.41 -3.55 -11.57
N ALA A 133 9.09 -2.52 -10.78
CA ALA A 133 7.80 -1.84 -10.87
C ALA A 133 7.58 -1.24 -12.27
N TYR A 134 8.59 -0.57 -12.83
CA TYR A 134 8.53 0.03 -14.16
C TYR A 134 8.42 -1.02 -15.26
N GLU A 135 9.23 -2.09 -15.21
CA GLU A 135 9.19 -3.18 -16.19
C GLU A 135 7.80 -3.84 -16.20
N ARG A 136 7.25 -4.10 -15.02
CA ARG A 136 5.95 -4.77 -14.89
C ARG A 136 4.78 -3.86 -15.23
N ALA A 137 4.84 -2.58 -14.88
CA ALA A 137 3.84 -1.60 -15.30
C ALA A 137 3.72 -1.51 -16.83
N ALA A 138 4.86 -1.58 -17.54
CA ALA A 138 4.87 -1.60 -19.00
C ALA A 138 4.18 -2.84 -19.61
N ARG A 139 4.04 -3.92 -18.83
CA ARG A 139 3.50 -5.22 -19.25
C ARG A 139 2.15 -5.55 -18.63
N LEU A 140 1.50 -4.62 -17.92
CA LEU A 140 0.14 -4.87 -17.43
C LEU A 140 -0.79 -5.05 -18.64
N GLU A 141 -1.47 -6.19 -18.66
CA GLU A 141 -2.28 -6.65 -19.79
C GLU A 141 -3.60 -5.89 -19.91
N TRP A 142 -4.10 -5.32 -18.81
CA TRP A 142 -5.38 -4.61 -18.76
C TRP A 142 -5.41 -3.65 -17.58
N GLY A 143 -6.36 -2.71 -17.53
CA GLY A 143 -6.48 -1.74 -16.45
C GLY A 143 -5.27 -0.79 -16.35
N TYR A 144 -5.47 0.46 -16.75
CA TYR A 144 -4.41 1.47 -16.88
C TYR A 144 -4.61 2.59 -15.86
N LEU A 145 -4.63 2.23 -14.58
CA LEU A 145 -4.79 3.15 -13.46
C LEU A 145 -3.42 3.50 -12.84
N GLY A 146 -3.21 4.76 -12.49
CA GLY A 146 -2.03 5.20 -11.76
C GLY A 146 -1.08 6.09 -12.57
N GLY A 147 -0.16 6.73 -11.84
CA GLY A 147 0.69 7.80 -12.36
C GLY A 147 1.54 7.39 -13.57
N TYR A 148 1.99 6.13 -13.64
CA TYR A 148 2.78 5.63 -14.76
C TYR A 148 2.08 5.78 -16.11
N TYR A 149 0.76 5.58 -16.16
CA TYR A 149 -0.02 5.70 -17.40
C TYR A 149 -0.49 7.13 -17.65
N GLU A 150 -0.79 7.88 -16.58
CA GLU A 150 -1.21 9.27 -16.68
C GLU A 150 -0.09 10.17 -17.24
N GLU A 151 1.15 9.96 -16.79
CA GLU A 151 2.33 10.69 -17.27
C GLU A 151 2.63 10.41 -18.76
N ARG A 152 2.21 9.25 -19.29
CA ARG A 152 2.47 8.80 -20.67
C ARG A 152 1.35 9.09 -21.66
N LYS A 153 0.24 9.67 -21.19
CA LYS A 153 -0.85 10.16 -22.06
C LYS A 153 -0.58 11.57 -22.62
N GLN A 154 0.58 12.14 -22.32
CA GLN A 154 1.09 13.42 -22.85
C GLN A 154 2.08 13.14 -23.98
#